data_AF-A0A164WW59-F1
#
_entry.id   AF-A0A164WW59-F1
#
_cell.length_a   1.000
_cell.length_b   1.000
_cell.length_c   1.000
_cell.angle_alpha   90.00
_cell.angle_beta   90.00
_cell.angle_gamma   90.00
#
_symmetry.space_group_name_H-M   'P 1'
#
loop_
_entity.id
_entity.type
_entity.pdbx_description
1 polymer ?
#
loop_
_entity_poly.entity_id
_entity_poly.type
_entity_poly.pdbx_seq_one_letter_code
_entity_poly.pdbx_strand_id
1 'polypeptide(L)'
;MGKSHQYSVACKELSSILRLAYSKLPKSVQRLLFDDVVFAFRTLPLMEASSAVEAANLLLQAADSVLPKQKKGMAAKEFKLAMVAHKRRWKGMQQGEGMAQLPEDVLLHIFSYLDLRSLVSAASVSRSWNVAARDNKLWQLQYSIFFADSDNLYEIKILQTKTRQAETKLIYVQTDVTRAGFSWREAFKKDYKGRFSSAS
;
A
#
# COMPACT_ATOMS: atom_id res chain seq x y z
N MET A 1 0.89 23.45 13.91
CA MET A 1 1.55 23.37 12.58
C MET A 1 2.31 22.06 12.49
N GLY A 2 2.17 21.30 11.40
CA GLY A 2 2.79 19.97 11.26
C GLY A 2 4.31 20.02 11.03
N LYS A 3 5.03 19.01 11.51
CA LYS A 3 6.51 18.91 11.41
C LYS A 3 7.04 19.07 9.97
N SER A 4 6.35 18.49 8.98
CA SER A 4 6.74 18.62 7.57
C SER A 4 6.59 20.03 7.00
N HIS A 5 5.64 20.82 7.50
CA HIS A 5 5.47 22.22 7.07
C HIS A 5 6.63 23.08 7.58
N GLN A 6 6.96 22.95 8.87
CA GLN A 6 8.09 23.67 9.48
C GLN A 6 9.42 23.30 8.81
N TYR A 7 9.62 22.01 8.52
CA TYR A 7 10.77 21.55 7.74
C TYR A 7 10.84 22.21 6.36
N SER A 8 9.73 22.24 5.61
CA SER A 8 9.70 22.89 4.29
C SER A 8 10.03 24.38 4.36
N VAL A 9 9.57 25.09 5.39
CA VAL A 9 9.91 26.51 5.62
C VAL A 9 11.40 26.67 5.91
N ALA A 10 11.94 25.90 6.86
CA ALA A 10 13.35 25.96 7.23
C ALA A 10 14.29 25.68 6.03
N CYS A 11 13.99 24.67 5.19
CA CYS A 11 14.76 24.41 3.98
C CYS A 11 14.75 25.59 3.01
N LYS A 12 13.61 26.27 2.84
CA LYS A 12 13.50 27.44 1.97
C LYS A 12 14.27 28.63 2.53
N GLU A 13 14.18 28.89 3.83
CA GLU A 13 14.94 29.96 4.49
C GLU A 13 16.45 29.70 4.39
N LEU A 14 16.89 28.48 4.68
CA LEU A 14 18.30 28.10 4.56
C LEU A 14 18.80 28.21 3.11
N SER A 15 17.96 27.89 2.12
CA SER A 15 18.26 28.09 0.70
C SER A 15 18.49 29.57 0.38
N SER A 16 17.64 30.45 0.90
CA SER A 16 17.76 31.91 0.72
C SER A 16 19.03 32.45 1.37
N ILE A 17 19.32 32.05 2.61
CA ILE A 17 20.54 32.45 3.33
C ILE A 17 21.79 32.00 2.57
N LEU A 18 21.81 30.76 2.08
CA LEU A 18 22.93 30.26 1.27
C LEU A 18 23.17 31.11 0.03
N ARG A 19 22.11 31.41 -0.74
CA ARG A 19 22.22 32.19 -1.98
C ARG A 19 22.66 33.63 -1.74
N LEU A 20 22.17 34.26 -0.68
CA LEU A 20 22.34 35.69 -0.47
C LEU A 20 23.59 36.05 0.34
N ALA A 21 24.01 35.19 1.26
CA ALA A 21 24.97 35.56 2.29
C ALA A 21 26.20 34.64 2.40
N TYR A 22 26.16 33.38 1.95
CA TYR A 22 27.21 32.40 2.29
C TYR A 22 28.64 32.86 1.99
N SER A 23 28.90 33.47 0.82
CA SER A 23 30.25 33.93 0.44
C SER A 23 30.76 35.11 1.28
N LYS A 24 29.85 35.90 1.86
CA LYS A 24 30.14 37.10 2.66
C LYS A 24 30.34 36.79 4.15
N LEU A 25 29.94 35.60 4.59
CA LEU A 25 29.97 35.21 5.99
C LEU A 25 31.35 34.72 6.43
N PRO A 26 31.72 34.89 7.73
CA PRO A 26 32.94 34.31 8.29
C PRO A 26 33.01 32.79 8.11
N LYS A 27 34.22 32.23 8.09
CA LYS A 27 34.44 30.78 7.86
C LYS A 27 33.76 29.89 8.91
N SER A 28 33.66 30.36 10.16
CA SER A 28 32.91 29.69 11.23
C SER A 28 31.43 29.56 10.89
N VAL A 29 30.80 30.63 10.43
CA VAL A 29 29.38 30.64 10.04
C VAL A 29 29.14 29.85 8.75
N GLN A 30 30.06 29.92 7.78
CA GLN A 30 30.01 29.07 6.57
C GLN A 30 30.08 27.57 6.90
N ARG A 31 30.75 27.21 7.99
CA ARG A 31 30.79 25.82 8.47
C ARG A 31 29.45 25.45 9.09
N LEU A 32 28.91 26.28 9.98
CA LEU A 32 27.62 26.04 10.61
C LEU A 32 26.49 25.89 9.59
N LEU A 33 26.40 26.81 8.61
CA LEU A 33 25.40 26.72 7.54
C LEU A 33 25.53 25.44 6.71
N PHE A 34 26.75 24.94 6.53
CA PHE A 34 26.96 23.67 5.85
C PHE A 34 26.49 22.49 6.69
N ASP A 35 26.74 22.52 8.00
CA ASP A 35 26.27 21.50 8.93
C ASP A 35 24.73 21.49 8.98
N ASP A 36 24.08 22.66 8.94
CA ASP A 36 22.61 22.80 8.85
C ASP A 36 22.05 22.20 7.55
N VAL A 37 22.74 22.38 6.41
CA VAL A 37 22.34 21.76 5.13
C VAL A 37 22.38 20.25 5.23
N VAL A 38 23.46 19.69 5.78
CA VAL A 38 23.61 18.25 5.97
C VAL A 38 22.54 17.73 6.94
N PHE A 39 22.29 18.46 8.03
CA PHE A 39 21.26 18.13 9.01
C PHE A 39 19.86 18.11 8.37
N ALA A 40 19.52 19.12 7.57
CA ALA A 40 18.27 19.17 6.83
C ALA A 40 18.08 17.93 5.95
N PHE A 41 19.10 17.54 5.18
CA PHE A 41 19.02 16.32 4.36
C PHE A 41 18.85 15.05 5.18
N ARG A 42 19.57 14.90 6.29
CA ARG A 42 19.42 13.74 7.18
C ARG A 42 18.04 13.65 7.83
N THR A 43 17.35 14.79 7.95
CA THR A 43 16.01 14.87 8.54
C THR A 43 14.90 14.56 7.51
N LEU A 44 15.17 14.72 6.20
CA LEU A 44 14.20 14.46 5.13
C LEU A 44 13.46 13.12 5.23
N PRO A 45 14.10 11.96 5.53
CA PRO A 45 13.41 10.67 5.60
C PRO A 45 12.31 10.61 6.67
N LEU A 46 12.34 11.51 7.65
CA LEU A 46 11.35 11.59 8.72
C LEU A 46 10.11 12.38 8.29
N MET A 47 10.15 13.07 7.15
CA MET A 47 9.05 13.86 6.63
C MET A 47 8.13 13.03 5.73
N GLU A 48 6.84 13.37 5.74
CA GLU A 48 5.79 12.60 5.03
C GLU A 48 5.18 13.40 3.86
N ALA A 49 5.40 14.71 3.80
CA ALA A 49 4.83 15.57 2.77
C ALA A 49 5.70 15.66 1.51
N SER A 50 5.07 15.64 0.33
CA SER A 50 5.74 15.93 -0.96
C SER A 50 6.44 17.29 -0.95
N SER A 51 5.85 18.29 -0.27
CA SER A 51 6.43 19.63 -0.10
C SER A 51 7.77 19.61 0.63
N ALA A 52 8.07 18.60 1.44
CA ALA A 52 9.35 18.45 2.12
C ALA A 52 10.45 18.04 1.13
N VAL A 53 10.13 17.12 0.20
CA VAL A 53 11.04 16.70 -0.86
C VAL A 53 11.34 17.86 -1.82
N GLU A 54 10.33 18.64 -2.19
CA GLU A 54 10.50 19.83 -3.03
C GLU A 54 11.39 20.87 -2.35
N ALA A 55 11.14 21.18 -1.08
CA ALA A 55 11.95 22.14 -0.32
C ALA A 55 13.41 21.68 -0.16
N ALA A 56 13.63 20.37 0.05
CA ALA A 56 14.97 19.80 0.11
C ALA A 56 15.70 19.86 -1.24
N ASN A 57 14.99 19.69 -2.36
CA ASN A 57 15.57 19.88 -3.70
C ASN A 57 16.00 21.33 -3.94
N LEU A 58 15.18 22.30 -3.52
CA LEU A 58 15.54 23.72 -3.60
C LEU A 58 16.82 24.04 -2.79
N LEU A 59 16.94 23.40 -1.61
CA LEU A 59 18.13 23.51 -0.77
C LEU A 59 19.37 22.90 -1.43
N LEU A 60 19.23 21.74 -2.07
CA LEU A 60 20.32 21.14 -2.85
C LEU A 60 20.77 22.05 -3.99
N GLN A 61 19.83 22.62 -4.76
CA GLN A 61 20.17 23.56 -5.85
C GLN A 61 20.90 24.82 -5.31
N ALA A 62 20.45 25.36 -4.18
CA ALA A 62 21.14 26.48 -3.53
C ALA A 62 22.57 26.08 -3.12
N ALA A 63 22.73 24.93 -2.47
CA ALA A 63 24.03 24.40 -2.08
C ALA A 63 24.96 24.17 -3.30
N ASP A 64 24.44 23.61 -4.38
CA ASP A 64 25.17 23.34 -5.63
C ASP A 64 25.55 24.61 -6.41
N SER A 65 24.88 25.73 -6.16
CA SER A 65 25.32 27.01 -6.72
C SER A 65 26.44 27.65 -5.89
N VAL A 66 26.35 27.65 -4.56
CA VAL A 66 27.20 28.52 -3.72
C VAL A 66 28.36 27.81 -3.00
N LEU A 67 28.25 26.51 -2.70
CA LEU A 67 29.25 25.84 -1.86
C LEU A 67 30.60 25.58 -2.58
N PRO A 68 31.72 25.42 -1.85
CA PRO A 68 32.96 24.91 -2.42
C PRO A 68 32.83 23.47 -2.91
N LYS A 69 33.65 23.07 -3.92
CA LYS A 69 33.58 21.76 -4.61
C LYS A 69 33.47 20.56 -3.66
N GLN A 70 34.26 20.53 -2.59
CA GLN A 70 34.23 19.45 -1.61
C GLN A 70 32.88 19.37 -0.87
N LYS A 71 32.40 20.50 -0.36
CA LYS A 71 31.13 20.59 0.38
C LYS A 71 29.92 20.27 -0.53
N LYS A 72 29.95 20.68 -1.80
CA LYS A 72 28.95 20.30 -2.81
C LYS A 72 28.82 18.78 -2.93
N GLY A 73 29.95 18.09 -3.12
CA GLY A 73 29.98 16.64 -3.23
C GLY A 73 29.43 15.94 -1.98
N MET A 74 29.75 16.45 -0.79
CA MET A 74 29.22 15.93 0.47
C MET A 74 27.71 16.14 0.60
N ALA A 75 27.23 17.36 0.34
CA ALA A 75 25.81 17.71 0.39
C ALA A 75 24.98 16.85 -0.58
N ALA A 76 25.44 16.69 -1.82
CA ALA A 76 24.77 15.86 -2.81
C ALA A 76 24.75 14.37 -2.43
N LYS A 77 25.82 13.87 -1.80
CA LYS A 77 25.87 12.48 -1.29
C LYS A 77 24.83 12.27 -0.19
N GLU A 78 24.78 13.16 0.81
CA GLU A 78 23.82 13.09 1.91
C GLU A 78 22.39 13.18 1.40
N PHE A 79 22.10 14.10 0.47
CA PHE A 79 20.78 14.21 -0.17
C PHE A 79 20.37 12.90 -0.88
N LYS A 80 21.26 12.29 -1.66
CA LYS A 80 20.97 11.01 -2.33
C LYS A 80 20.67 9.90 -1.33
N LEU A 81 21.47 9.78 -0.27
CA LEU A 81 21.24 8.80 0.79
C LEU A 81 19.88 9.04 1.48
N ALA A 82 19.56 10.30 1.78
CA ALA A 82 18.28 10.70 2.36
C ALA A 82 17.10 10.37 1.44
N MET A 83 17.21 10.62 0.13
CA MET A 83 16.16 10.27 -0.84
C MET A 83 15.92 8.77 -0.94
N VAL A 84 16.98 7.95 -0.86
CA VAL A 84 16.86 6.50 -0.80
C VAL A 84 16.17 6.07 0.50
N ALA A 85 16.59 6.61 1.65
CA ALA A 85 15.98 6.30 2.95
C ALA A 85 14.50 6.73 2.99
N HIS A 86 14.17 7.93 2.51
CA HIS A 86 12.80 8.44 2.39
C HIS A 86 11.94 7.51 1.52
N LYS A 87 12.41 7.12 0.33
CA LYS A 87 11.69 6.15 -0.53
C LYS A 87 11.52 4.79 0.13
N ARG A 88 12.54 4.29 0.83
CA ARG A 88 12.46 3.00 1.55
C ARG A 88 11.44 3.06 2.68
N ARG A 89 11.45 4.13 3.48
CA ARG A 89 10.45 4.35 4.53
C ARG A 89 9.05 4.44 3.95
N TRP A 90 8.86 5.18 2.85
CA TRP A 90 7.55 5.29 2.20
C TRP A 90 7.04 3.94 1.65
N LYS A 91 7.94 3.10 1.09
CA LYS A 91 7.61 1.74 0.69
C LYS A 91 7.30 0.84 1.90
N GLY A 92 8.09 0.96 2.97
CA GLY A 92 7.88 0.25 4.23
C GLY A 92 6.56 0.64 4.90
N MET A 93 6.19 1.92 4.90
CA MET A 93 4.91 2.41 5.43
C MET A 93 3.73 1.87 4.62
N GLN A 94 3.85 1.77 3.29
CA GLN A 94 2.86 1.07 2.46
C GLN A 94 2.81 -0.45 2.67
N GLN A 95 3.80 -1.04 3.35
CA GLN A 95 3.89 -2.49 3.59
C GLN A 95 3.75 -2.90 5.06
N GLY A 96 3.92 -1.98 6.03
CA GLY A 96 4.22 -2.34 7.41
C GLY A 96 3.66 -1.42 8.50
N GLU A 97 3.06 -0.28 8.20
CA GLU A 97 2.42 0.55 9.23
C GLU A 97 1.05 1.07 8.77
N GLY A 98 -0.02 0.60 9.41
CA GLY A 98 -1.18 1.47 9.64
C GLY A 98 -2.55 1.07 9.07
N MET A 99 -2.74 -0.14 8.57
CA MET A 99 -4.06 -0.77 8.69
C MET A 99 -3.80 -2.15 9.28
N ALA A 100 -4.36 -2.42 10.46
CA ALA A 100 -4.45 -3.77 10.99
C ALA A 100 -5.21 -4.60 9.95
N GLN A 101 -4.48 -5.21 9.01
CA GLN A 101 -5.07 -6.08 8.03
C GLN A 101 -5.47 -7.33 8.79
N LEU A 102 -6.76 -7.68 8.69
CA LEU A 102 -7.26 -8.91 9.25
C LEU A 102 -6.42 -10.09 8.71
N PRO A 103 -6.12 -11.08 9.56
CA PRO A 103 -5.52 -12.33 9.11
C PRO A 103 -6.29 -12.91 7.91
N GLU A 104 -5.58 -13.57 7.00
CA GLU A 104 -6.15 -14.06 5.74
C GLU A 104 -7.34 -15.00 5.95
N ASP A 105 -7.27 -15.87 6.95
CA ASP A 105 -8.35 -16.77 7.37
C ASP A 105 -9.62 -16.01 7.80
N VAL A 106 -9.47 -14.88 8.48
CA VAL A 106 -10.60 -14.03 8.86
C VAL A 106 -11.20 -13.33 7.64
N LEU A 107 -10.38 -12.88 6.68
CA LEU A 107 -10.88 -12.32 5.42
C LEU A 107 -11.64 -13.38 4.61
N LEU A 108 -11.11 -14.60 4.51
CA LEU A 108 -11.79 -15.71 3.84
C LEU A 108 -13.13 -16.04 4.49
N HIS A 109 -13.19 -16.03 5.83
CA HIS A 109 -14.43 -16.23 6.55
C HIS A 109 -15.45 -15.12 6.22
N ILE A 110 -15.05 -13.85 6.28
CA ILE A 110 -15.94 -12.73 5.93
C ILE A 110 -16.41 -12.85 4.47
N PHE A 111 -15.49 -13.13 3.54
CA PHE A 111 -15.78 -13.21 2.11
C PHE A 111 -16.69 -14.36 1.75
N SER A 112 -16.74 -15.42 2.56
CA SER A 112 -17.68 -16.53 2.36
C SER A 112 -19.15 -16.12 2.49
N TYR A 113 -19.45 -15.00 3.15
CA TYR A 113 -20.81 -14.43 3.25
C TYR A 113 -21.14 -13.43 2.15
N LEU A 114 -20.18 -13.04 1.31
CA LEU A 114 -20.41 -12.06 0.26
C LEU A 114 -21.09 -12.72 -0.95
N ASP A 115 -22.03 -11.97 -1.54
CA ASP A 115 -22.55 -12.32 -2.87
C ASP A 115 -21.47 -12.08 -3.95
N LEU A 116 -21.69 -12.63 -5.14
CA LEU A 116 -20.72 -12.55 -6.23
C LEU A 116 -20.28 -11.10 -6.52
N ARG A 117 -21.24 -10.17 -6.54
CA ARG A 117 -20.95 -8.75 -6.83
C ARG A 117 -20.07 -8.15 -5.73
N SER A 118 -20.42 -8.34 -4.47
CA SER A 118 -19.65 -7.81 -3.34
C SER A 118 -18.28 -8.45 -3.23
N LEU A 119 -18.14 -9.74 -3.55
CA LEU A 119 -16.85 -10.44 -3.59
C LEU A 119 -15.92 -9.86 -4.67
N VAL A 120 -16.45 -9.58 -5.87
CA VAL A 120 -15.68 -8.92 -6.94
C VAL A 120 -15.31 -7.49 -6.54
N SER A 121 -16.21 -6.74 -5.92
CA SER A 121 -15.92 -5.41 -5.40
C SER A 121 -14.83 -5.44 -4.32
N ALA A 122 -14.90 -6.40 -3.37
CA ALA A 122 -13.90 -6.58 -2.33
C ALA A 122 -12.49 -6.81 -2.91
N ALA A 123 -12.36 -7.53 -4.03
CA ALA A 123 -11.08 -7.77 -4.70
C ALA A 123 -10.40 -6.47 -5.21
N SER A 124 -11.13 -5.36 -5.34
CA SER A 124 -10.60 -4.07 -5.79
C SER A 124 -10.11 -3.16 -4.65
N VAL A 125 -10.39 -3.51 -3.40
CA VAL A 125 -10.15 -2.64 -2.23
C VAL A 125 -8.67 -2.54 -1.89
N SER A 126 -7.95 -3.67 -1.85
CA SER A 126 -6.54 -3.71 -1.50
C SER A 126 -5.84 -4.96 -2.07
N ARG A 127 -4.51 -5.00 -1.97
CA ARG A 127 -3.74 -6.18 -2.42
C ARG A 127 -4.07 -7.43 -1.61
N SER A 128 -4.19 -7.33 -0.29
CA SER A 128 -4.53 -8.49 0.56
C SER A 128 -5.96 -8.97 0.32
N TRP A 129 -6.90 -8.04 0.15
CA TRP A 129 -8.28 -8.39 -0.21
C TRP A 129 -8.38 -9.03 -1.59
N ASN A 130 -7.56 -8.58 -2.56
CA ASN A 130 -7.48 -9.21 -3.88
C ASN A 130 -7.01 -10.67 -3.79
N VAL A 131 -6.00 -10.96 -2.96
CA VAL A 131 -5.50 -12.32 -2.76
C VAL A 131 -6.59 -13.19 -2.13
N ALA A 132 -7.17 -12.76 -1.01
CA ALA A 132 -8.22 -13.52 -0.32
C ALA A 132 -9.48 -13.72 -1.18
N ALA A 133 -9.93 -12.70 -1.93
CA ALA A 133 -11.11 -12.79 -2.79
C ALA A 133 -10.90 -13.69 -4.03
N ARG A 134 -9.66 -14.12 -4.31
CA ARG A 134 -9.33 -15.06 -5.39
C ARG A 134 -9.16 -16.48 -4.89
N ASP A 135 -9.43 -16.74 -3.62
CA ASP A 135 -9.39 -18.08 -3.06
C ASP A 135 -10.29 -19.05 -3.82
N ASN A 136 -9.74 -20.23 -4.11
CA ASN A 136 -10.39 -21.17 -5.01
C ASN A 136 -11.65 -21.80 -4.39
N LYS A 137 -11.70 -21.94 -3.06
CA LYS A 137 -12.87 -22.48 -2.37
C LYS A 137 -14.03 -21.48 -2.36
N LEU A 138 -13.73 -20.19 -2.22
CA LEU A 138 -14.75 -19.13 -2.39
C LEU A 138 -15.37 -19.19 -3.79
N TRP A 139 -14.55 -19.30 -4.83
CA TRP A 139 -15.07 -19.38 -6.21
C TRP A 139 -15.80 -20.70 -6.50
N GLN A 140 -15.42 -21.80 -5.85
CA GLN A 140 -16.18 -23.05 -5.89
C GLN A 140 -17.58 -22.86 -5.31
N LEU A 141 -17.67 -22.25 -4.13
CA LEU A 141 -18.95 -21.95 -3.47
C LEU A 141 -19.83 -21.06 -4.33
N GLN A 142 -19.27 -19.98 -4.91
CA GLN A 142 -20.02 -19.09 -5.80
C GLN A 142 -20.49 -19.81 -7.06
N TYR A 143 -19.65 -20.69 -7.63
CA TYR A 143 -20.03 -21.50 -8.79
C TYR A 143 -21.21 -22.42 -8.46
N SER A 144 -21.16 -23.12 -7.32
CA SER A 144 -22.27 -23.94 -6.85
C SER A 144 -23.53 -23.11 -6.63
N ILE A 145 -23.46 -21.97 -5.95
CA ILE A 145 -24.64 -21.12 -5.70
C ILE A 145 -25.27 -20.60 -7.00
N PHE A 146 -24.44 -20.17 -7.96
CA PHE A 146 -24.92 -19.50 -9.17
C PHE A 146 -25.40 -20.48 -10.25
N PHE A 147 -24.79 -21.67 -10.32
CA PHE A 147 -25.07 -22.66 -11.37
C PHE A 147 -25.81 -23.90 -10.87
N ALA A 148 -26.00 -24.09 -9.56
CA ALA A 148 -26.82 -25.18 -9.03
C ALA A 148 -28.28 -25.06 -9.48
N ASP A 149 -28.84 -26.19 -9.90
CA ASP A 149 -30.28 -26.37 -9.98
C ASP A 149 -30.88 -26.43 -8.58
N SER A 150 -32.18 -26.11 -8.43
CA SER A 150 -32.83 -25.97 -7.12
C SER A 150 -32.66 -27.20 -6.20
N ASP A 151 -32.40 -28.38 -6.79
CA ASP A 151 -32.16 -29.64 -6.09
C ASP A 151 -30.81 -29.75 -5.36
N ASN A 152 -29.78 -28.98 -5.75
CA ASN A 152 -28.48 -28.98 -5.08
C ASN A 152 -28.37 -27.92 -3.97
N LEU A 153 -29.33 -27.01 -3.87
CA LEU A 153 -29.37 -26.00 -2.79
C LEU A 153 -29.76 -26.61 -1.44
N TYR A 154 -30.44 -27.77 -1.44
CA TYR A 154 -30.83 -28.45 -0.21
C TYR A 154 -29.61 -29.04 0.50
N GLU A 155 -28.62 -29.61 -0.19
CA GLU A 155 -27.38 -30.08 0.45
C GLU A 155 -26.56 -28.92 1.04
N ILE A 156 -26.50 -27.78 0.34
CA ILE A 156 -25.81 -26.58 0.84
C ILE A 156 -26.55 -25.98 2.07
N LYS A 157 -27.89 -26.07 2.12
CA LYS A 157 -28.71 -25.66 3.28
C LYS A 157 -28.77 -26.70 4.41
N ILE A 158 -28.66 -28.00 4.14
CA ILE A 158 -28.68 -29.07 5.16
C ILE A 158 -27.39 -29.03 6.00
N LEU A 159 -26.31 -28.45 5.47
CA LEU A 159 -25.10 -28.08 6.24
C LEU A 159 -25.29 -26.82 7.12
N GLN A 160 -26.39 -26.07 6.96
CA GLN A 160 -26.78 -24.94 7.84
C GLN A 160 -27.73 -25.37 8.97
N THR A 161 -27.74 -26.65 9.37
CA THR A 161 -28.71 -27.16 10.34
C THR A 161 -28.46 -26.66 11.77
N LYS A 162 -29.32 -25.71 12.16
CA LYS A 162 -29.72 -25.29 13.52
C LYS A 162 -29.03 -26.01 14.69
N THR A 163 -27.98 -25.40 15.23
CA THR A 163 -27.67 -25.51 16.66
C THR A 163 -28.57 -24.55 17.44
N ARG A 164 -28.99 -24.93 18.66
CA ARG A 164 -29.86 -24.14 19.55
C ARG A 164 -29.26 -22.81 20.05
N GLN A 165 -28.08 -22.44 19.56
CA GLN A 165 -27.48 -21.11 19.67
C GLN A 165 -27.08 -20.70 18.27
N ALA A 166 -27.56 -19.53 17.84
CA ALA A 166 -27.44 -19.01 16.48
C ALA A 166 -25.99 -18.60 16.15
N GLU A 167 -25.11 -19.58 15.98
CA GLU A 167 -23.80 -19.40 15.36
C GLU A 167 -23.80 -20.20 14.06
N THR A 168 -23.96 -19.50 12.94
CA THR A 168 -23.85 -20.04 11.59
C THR A 168 -22.39 -20.42 11.33
N LYS A 169 -21.99 -21.60 11.82
CA LYS A 169 -20.65 -22.13 11.58
C LYS A 169 -20.63 -22.70 10.17
N LEU A 170 -20.08 -21.95 9.22
CA LEU A 170 -19.70 -22.48 7.91
C LEU A 170 -18.59 -23.53 8.16
N ILE A 171 -18.99 -24.78 8.32
CA ILE A 171 -18.06 -25.90 8.37
C ILE A 171 -17.51 -26.05 6.96
N TYR A 172 -16.25 -25.67 6.79
CA TYR A 172 -15.46 -26.07 5.63
C TYR A 172 -15.43 -27.59 5.60
N VAL A 173 -16.35 -28.22 4.87
CA VAL A 173 -16.14 -29.60 4.49
C VAL A 173 -14.93 -29.55 3.56
N GLN A 174 -13.81 -30.04 4.08
CA GLN A 174 -12.59 -30.30 3.33
C GLN A 174 -12.89 -31.44 2.34
N THR A 175 -13.77 -31.22 1.35
CA THR A 175 -13.87 -32.14 0.22
C THR A 175 -12.63 -31.90 -0.61
N ASP A 176 -11.64 -32.78 -0.43
CA ASP A 176 -10.43 -32.93 -1.25
C ASP A 176 -10.81 -33.24 -2.72
N VAL A 177 -11.39 -32.27 -3.41
CA VAL A 177 -11.67 -32.35 -4.85
C VAL A 177 -11.22 -31.08 -5.58
N THR A 178 -10.37 -30.27 -4.96
CA THR A 178 -9.54 -29.36 -5.77
C THR A 178 -8.47 -30.19 -6.46
N ARG A 179 -8.81 -30.72 -7.64
CA ARG A 179 -7.83 -31.20 -8.61
C ARG A 179 -6.75 -30.13 -8.73
N ALA A 180 -5.52 -30.45 -8.34
CA ALA A 180 -4.43 -29.48 -8.29
C ALA A 180 -4.37 -28.69 -9.62
N GLY A 181 -4.53 -27.37 -9.55
CA GLY A 181 -4.51 -26.47 -10.71
C GLY A 181 -5.87 -26.11 -11.34
N PHE A 182 -7.00 -26.64 -10.86
CA PHE A 182 -8.32 -26.24 -11.36
C PHE A 182 -8.78 -24.91 -10.74
N SER A 183 -8.94 -23.86 -11.57
CA SER A 183 -9.39 -22.53 -11.14
C SER A 183 -10.90 -22.38 -11.31
N TRP A 184 -11.64 -22.46 -10.20
CA TRP A 184 -13.09 -22.26 -10.18
C TRP A 184 -13.50 -20.88 -10.67
N ARG A 185 -12.66 -19.87 -10.45
CA ARG A 185 -12.89 -18.51 -10.97
C ARG A 185 -12.90 -18.46 -12.49
N GLU A 186 -11.95 -19.12 -13.14
CA GLU A 186 -11.88 -19.13 -14.60
C GLU A 186 -12.99 -19.99 -15.20
N ALA A 187 -13.34 -21.11 -14.55
CA ALA A 187 -14.52 -21.90 -14.91
C ALA A 187 -15.81 -21.05 -14.83
N PHE A 188 -16.02 -20.35 -13.71
CA PHE A 188 -17.14 -19.44 -13.52
C PHE A 188 -17.24 -18.42 -14.65
N LYS A 189 -16.15 -17.72 -14.97
CA LYS A 189 -16.13 -16.72 -16.05
C LYS A 189 -16.46 -17.31 -17.41
N LYS A 190 -15.93 -18.50 -17.71
CA LYS A 190 -16.16 -19.18 -18.98
C LYS A 190 -17.66 -19.48 -19.15
N ASP A 191 -18.27 -20.08 -18.15
CA ASP A 191 -19.67 -20.51 -18.22
C ASP A 191 -20.64 -19.33 -18.10
N TYR A 192 -20.29 -18.32 -17.30
CA TYR A 192 -21.03 -17.06 -17.24
C TYR A 192 -21.07 -16.39 -18.62
N LYS A 193 -19.92 -16.23 -19.29
CA LYS A 193 -19.89 -15.72 -20.66
C LYS A 193 -20.70 -16.60 -21.62
N GLY A 194 -20.57 -17.93 -21.52
CA GLY A 194 -21.32 -18.87 -22.36
C GLY A 194 -22.84 -18.68 -22.28
N ARG A 195 -23.41 -18.53 -21.07
CA ARG A 195 -24.86 -18.31 -20.87
C ARG A 195 -25.36 -16.96 -21.37
N PHE A 196 -24.55 -15.91 -21.29
CA PHE A 196 -24.97 -14.56 -21.68
C PHE A 196 -24.54 -14.17 -23.11
N SER A 197 -23.67 -14.94 -23.75
CA SER A 197 -23.34 -14.81 -25.18
C SER A 197 -24.30 -15.56 -26.10
N SER A 198 -25.13 -16.47 -25.58
CA SER A 198 -26.15 -17.21 -26.35
C SER A 198 -27.53 -16.53 -26.38
N ALA A 199 -27.63 -15.29 -25.89
CA ALA A 199 -28.86 -14.50 -25.80
C ALA A 199 -28.85 -13.25 -26.72
N SER A 200 -28.09 -13.30 -27.82
CA SER A 200 -28.00 -12.25 -28.84
C SER A 200 -28.23 -12.82 -30.22
#